data_AF-A0AAV0VPS8-F1
#
_entry.id   AF-A0AAV0VPS8-F1
#
_cell.length_a   1.000
_cell.length_b   1.000
_cell.length_c   1.000
_cell.angle_alpha   90.00
_cell.angle_beta   90.00
_cell.angle_gamma   90.00
#
_symmetry.space_group_name_H-M   'P 1'
#
loop_
_entity.id
_entity.type
_entity.pdbx_description
1 polymer ?
#
loop_
_entity_poly.entity_id
_entity_poly.type
_entity_poly.pdbx_seq_one_letter_code
_entity_poly.pdbx_strand_id
1 'polypeptide(L)'
;MKNRGGEKGGLMYPSNDVLEICFETEKLLKMYNFETRAINTIAIQSKILNYVLSHRKIFKSLEFHSAESNSPFSDHVTLLIKSISYTYVKLKISHSLRARNENPSLRTWYNKLILFRGQ
;
A
#
# COMPACT_ATOMS: atom_id res chain seq x y z
N MET A 1 16.98 -8.03 8.83
CA MET A 1 17.39 -7.85 7.42
C MET A 1 17.34 -6.37 7.09
N LYS A 2 18.50 -5.68 7.19
CA LYS A 2 18.67 -4.28 6.79
C LYS A 2 19.33 -4.27 5.41
N ASN A 3 18.77 -3.46 4.50
CA ASN A 3 19.37 -2.91 3.28
C ASN A 3 19.68 -3.86 2.11
N ARG A 4 18.69 -3.99 1.19
CA ARG A 4 18.98 -4.13 -0.24
C ARG A 4 19.21 -2.73 -0.83
N GLY A 5 20.43 -2.19 -0.72
CA GLY A 5 20.96 -1.12 -1.59
C GLY A 5 20.48 0.33 -1.41
N GLY A 6 19.73 0.68 -0.36
CA GLY A 6 19.03 1.98 -0.28
C GLY A 6 19.66 3.10 0.59
N GLU A 7 20.80 2.92 1.24
CA GLU A 7 21.29 3.91 2.24
C GLU A 7 21.95 5.17 1.64
N LYS A 8 21.98 5.35 0.32
CA LYS A 8 22.66 6.47 -0.34
C LYS A 8 21.76 7.66 -0.71
N GLY A 9 20.53 7.72 -0.25
CA GLY A 9 19.64 8.85 -0.47
C GLY A 9 18.66 8.98 0.69
N GLY A 10 18.28 10.21 1.06
CA GLY A 10 17.43 10.56 2.22
C GLY A 10 15.99 10.03 2.20
N LEU A 11 15.77 8.82 1.70
CA LEU A 11 14.53 8.08 1.77
C LEU A 11 14.37 7.52 3.18
N MET A 12 13.26 7.87 3.81
CA MET A 12 12.88 7.32 5.11
C MET A 12 12.41 5.87 4.94
N TYR A 13 12.97 4.98 5.76
CA TYR A 13 12.52 3.60 5.83
C TYR A 13 11.31 3.49 6.78
N PRO A 14 10.19 2.88 6.36
CA PRO A 14 9.02 2.71 7.21
C PRO A 14 9.29 1.72 8.35
N SER A 15 8.50 1.80 9.43
CA SER A 15 8.54 0.79 10.49
C SER A 15 8.02 -0.56 10.00
N ASN A 16 8.42 -1.65 10.69
CA ASN A 16 7.94 -3.00 10.36
C ASN A 16 6.41 -3.12 10.44
N ASP A 17 5.80 -2.43 11.39
CA ASP A 17 4.34 -2.38 11.56
C ASP A 17 3.64 -1.80 10.32
N VAL A 18 4.18 -0.71 9.77
CA VAL A 18 3.66 -0.09 8.53
C VAL A 18 3.80 -1.04 7.34
N LEU A 19 4.97 -1.68 7.20
CA LEU A 19 5.21 -2.67 6.15
C LEU A 19 4.23 -3.83 6.23
N GLU A 20 3.96 -4.31 7.44
CA GLU A 20 3.05 -5.42 7.66
C GLU A 20 1.61 -5.09 7.25
N ILE A 21 1.12 -3.91 7.65
CA ILE A 21 -0.19 -3.41 7.22
C ILE A 21 -0.26 -3.36 5.68
N CYS A 22 0.80 -2.89 5.04
CA CYS A 22 0.87 -2.82 3.57
C CYS A 22 0.88 -4.21 2.92
N PHE A 23 1.60 -5.19 3.48
CA PHE A 23 1.64 -6.56 2.95
C PHE A 23 0.29 -7.26 3.04
N GLU A 24 -0.41 -7.12 4.17
CA GLU A 24 -1.74 -7.71 4.32
C GLU A 24 -2.79 -7.01 3.45
N THR A 25 -2.66 -5.69 3.30
CA THR A 25 -3.47 -4.92 2.35
C THR A 25 -3.26 -5.42 0.91
N GLU A 26 -2.01 -5.62 0.48
CA GLU A 26 -1.67 -6.14 -0.85
C GLU A 26 -2.23 -7.56 -1.07
N LYS A 27 -2.11 -8.43 -0.06
CA LYS A 27 -2.66 -9.80 -0.10
C LYS A 27 -4.17 -9.79 -0.32
N LEU A 28 -4.89 -8.94 0.42
CA LEU A 28 -6.33 -8.77 0.25
C LEU A 28 -6.68 -8.21 -1.13
N LEU A 29 -5.99 -7.16 -1.58
CA LEU A 29 -6.21 -6.59 -2.92
C LEU A 29 -6.10 -7.63 -4.03
N LYS A 30 -5.05 -8.46 -3.98
CA LYS A 30 -4.84 -9.57 -4.92
C LYS A 30 -5.97 -10.60 -4.86
N MET A 31 -6.39 -10.98 -3.66
CA MET A 31 -7.51 -11.92 -3.46
C MET A 31 -8.82 -11.40 -4.08
N TYR A 32 -9.02 -10.08 -4.10
CA TYR A 32 -10.16 -9.43 -4.74
C TYR A 32 -10.01 -9.19 -6.25
N ASN A 33 -8.89 -9.58 -6.86
CA ASN A 33 -8.58 -9.31 -8.27
C ASN A 33 -8.75 -7.83 -8.63
N PHE A 34 -8.20 -6.93 -7.80
CA PHE A 34 -8.36 -5.47 -7.94
C PHE A 34 -7.92 -4.93 -9.31
N GLU A 35 -7.06 -5.67 -9.97
CA GLU A 35 -6.58 -5.41 -11.31
C GLU A 35 -7.71 -5.49 -12.34
N THR A 36 -8.58 -6.51 -12.29
CA THR A 36 -9.60 -6.73 -13.33
C THR A 36 -10.99 -6.28 -12.92
N ARG A 37 -11.22 -6.02 -11.63
CA ARG A 37 -12.54 -5.70 -11.08
C ARG A 37 -12.50 -4.47 -10.20
N ALA A 38 -13.60 -3.72 -10.22
CA ALA A 38 -13.83 -2.66 -9.25
C ALA A 38 -13.83 -3.26 -7.83
N ILE A 39 -13.12 -2.60 -6.93
CA ILE A 39 -13.01 -3.03 -5.54
C ILE A 39 -13.82 -2.16 -4.61
N ASN A 40 -14.46 -2.80 -3.64
CA ASN A 40 -15.08 -2.10 -2.53
C ASN A 40 -14.00 -1.78 -1.48
N THR A 41 -13.54 -0.53 -1.50
CA THR A 41 -12.49 -0.03 -0.61
C THR A 41 -12.90 -0.10 0.86
N ILE A 42 -14.17 0.10 1.18
CA ILE A 42 -14.72 -0.02 2.54
C ILE A 42 -14.62 -1.48 3.01
N ALA A 43 -15.00 -2.44 2.18
CA ALA A 43 -14.91 -3.85 2.52
C ALA A 43 -13.47 -4.30 2.78
N ILE A 44 -12.51 -3.80 1.99
CA ILE A 44 -11.08 -4.06 2.19
C ILE A 44 -10.61 -3.45 3.51
N GLN A 45 -10.97 -2.20 3.79
CA GLN A 45 -10.62 -1.53 5.04
C GLN A 45 -11.15 -2.26 6.26
N SER A 46 -12.41 -2.68 6.25
CA SER A 46 -13.01 -3.44 7.36
C SER A 46 -12.28 -4.76 7.60
N LYS A 47 -11.88 -5.47 6.54
CA LYS A 47 -11.10 -6.72 6.66
C LYS A 47 -9.71 -6.50 7.22
N ILE A 48 -9.01 -5.45 6.78
CA ILE A 48 -7.68 -5.11 7.30
C ILE A 48 -7.78 -4.74 8.77
N LEU A 49 -8.73 -3.89 9.13
CA LEU A 49 -8.92 -3.48 10.52
C LEU A 49 -9.23 -4.69 11.40
N ASN A 50 -10.14 -5.57 10.99
CA ASN A 50 -10.44 -6.79 11.72
C ASN A 50 -9.22 -7.70 11.86
N TYR A 51 -8.42 -7.86 10.81
CA TYR A 51 -7.19 -8.65 10.85
C TYR A 51 -6.20 -8.08 11.87
N VAL A 52 -5.92 -6.78 11.81
CA VAL A 52 -4.96 -6.12 12.69
C VAL A 52 -5.41 -6.18 14.15
N LEU A 53 -6.68 -5.88 14.42
CA LEU A 53 -7.24 -5.94 15.78
C LEU A 53 -7.28 -7.37 16.34
N SER A 54 -7.54 -8.37 15.51
CA SER A 54 -7.69 -9.76 15.97
C SER A 54 -6.35 -10.50 16.12
N HIS A 55 -5.34 -10.17 15.32
CA HIS A 55 -4.15 -11.03 15.18
C HIS A 55 -2.85 -10.41 15.70
N ARG A 56 -2.74 -9.09 15.94
CA ARG A 56 -1.46 -8.51 16.37
C ARG A 56 -1.57 -7.26 17.22
N LYS A 57 -0.66 -7.20 18.20
CA LYS A 57 -0.21 -5.96 18.82
C LYS A 57 0.65 -5.17 17.82
N ILE A 58 0.04 -4.62 16.78
CA ILE A 58 0.71 -3.68 15.87
C ILE A 58 0.78 -2.33 16.59
N PHE A 59 1.90 -1.62 16.48
CA PHE A 59 2.15 -0.38 17.21
C PHE A 59 2.08 -0.52 18.74
N LYS A 60 2.72 -1.57 19.30
CA LYS A 60 2.82 -1.79 20.77
C LYS A 60 3.19 -0.55 21.57
N SER A 61 4.11 0.26 21.04
CA SER A 61 4.57 1.49 21.71
C SER A 61 3.48 2.57 21.79
N LEU A 62 2.41 2.46 21.00
CA LEU A 62 1.28 3.39 20.96
C LEU A 62 0.07 2.90 21.77
N GLU A 63 0.10 1.68 22.35
CA GLU A 63 -0.99 1.14 23.19
C GLU A 63 -1.38 2.11 24.32
N PHE A 64 -0.44 2.87 24.88
CA PHE A 64 -0.73 3.87 25.92
C PHE A 64 -1.75 4.94 25.51
N HIS A 65 -1.83 5.27 24.21
CA HIS A 65 -2.75 6.30 23.70
C HIS A 65 -4.16 5.74 23.41
N SER A 66 -4.28 4.41 23.33
CA SER A 66 -5.58 3.75 23.13
C SER A 66 -6.43 3.73 24.41
N ALA A 67 -5.79 3.83 25.58
CA ALA A 67 -6.46 3.87 26.89
C ALA A 67 -7.16 5.21 27.17
N GLU A 68 -6.78 6.29 26.47
CA GLU A 68 -7.37 7.63 26.64
C GLU A 68 -8.62 7.84 25.77
N SER A 69 -8.77 7.07 24.70
CA SER A 69 -9.90 7.19 23.77
C SER A 69 -11.11 6.37 24.24
N ASN A 70 -12.16 7.04 24.72
CA ASN A 70 -13.40 6.40 25.19
C ASN A 70 -14.25 5.73 24.07
N SER A 71 -13.80 5.75 22.80
CA SER A 71 -14.47 5.02 21.71
C SER A 71 -13.47 4.33 20.76
N PRO A 72 -13.81 3.14 20.24
CA PRO A 72 -12.99 2.42 19.27
C PRO A 72 -12.88 3.14 17.91
N PHE A 73 -13.79 4.07 17.61
CA PHE A 73 -13.73 4.90 16.40
C PHE A 73 -12.81 6.12 16.54
N SER A 74 -12.44 6.47 17.78
CA SER A 74 -11.54 7.57 18.12
C SER A 74 -10.14 7.11 18.54
N ASP A 75 -9.91 5.79 18.61
CA ASP A 75 -8.59 5.26 18.92
C ASP A 75 -7.59 5.66 17.83
N HIS A 76 -6.52 6.33 18.27
CA HIS A 76 -5.47 6.85 17.40
C HIS A 76 -4.78 5.75 16.60
N VAL A 77 -4.62 4.55 17.19
CA VAL A 77 -4.00 3.41 16.51
C VAL A 77 -4.92 2.91 15.40
N THR A 78 -6.21 2.75 15.68
CA THR A 78 -7.24 2.41 14.68
C THR A 78 -7.28 3.41 13.52
N LEU A 79 -7.24 4.71 13.81
CA LEU A 79 -7.19 5.77 12.79
C LEU A 79 -5.88 5.72 11.97
N LEU A 80 -4.75 5.43 12.62
CA LEU A 80 -3.47 5.28 11.94
C LEU A 80 -3.50 4.08 10.98
N ILE A 81 -3.96 2.91 11.41
CA ILE A 81 -4.11 1.72 10.56
C ILE A 81 -5.02 2.01 9.37
N LYS A 82 -6.14 2.71 9.62
CA LYS A 82 -7.08 3.13 8.57
C LYS A 82 -6.42 4.05 7.55
N SER A 83 -5.62 5.03 8.00
CA SER A 83 -4.94 5.97 7.11
C SER A 83 -3.85 5.30 6.26
N ILE A 84 -3.05 4.40 6.85
CA ILE A 84 -2.01 3.63 6.14
C ILE A 84 -2.66 2.74 5.07
N SER A 85 -3.63 1.92 5.46
CA SER A 85 -4.32 1.01 4.54
C SER A 85 -5.02 1.75 3.40
N TYR A 86 -5.72 2.85 3.71
CA TYR A 86 -6.36 3.70 2.70
C TYR A 86 -5.35 4.24 1.68
N THR A 87 -4.24 4.79 2.18
CA THR A 87 -3.20 5.39 1.35
C THR A 87 -2.58 4.34 0.44
N TYR A 88 -2.28 3.15 0.97
CA TYR A 88 -1.74 2.05 0.18
C TYR A 88 -2.70 1.62 -0.94
N VAL A 89 -3.98 1.38 -0.61
CA VAL A 89 -5.00 1.00 -1.58
C VAL A 89 -5.11 2.04 -2.69
N LYS A 90 -5.20 3.32 -2.34
CA LYS A 90 -5.29 4.42 -3.30
C LYS A 90 -4.08 4.45 -4.24
N LEU A 91 -2.87 4.42 -3.67
CA LEU A 91 -1.63 4.43 -4.45
C LEU A 91 -1.55 3.23 -5.39
N LYS A 92 -1.87 2.03 -4.90
CA LYS A 92 -1.79 0.79 -5.67
C LYS A 92 -2.75 0.78 -6.85
N ILE A 93 -4.00 1.18 -6.63
CA ILE A 93 -5.00 1.30 -7.70
C ILE A 93 -4.55 2.34 -8.73
N SER A 94 -4.19 3.55 -8.29
CA SER A 94 -3.76 4.62 -9.20
C SER A 94 -2.55 4.21 -10.02
N HIS A 95 -1.55 3.56 -9.41
CA HIS A 95 -0.40 3.02 -10.11
C HIS A 95 -0.79 1.95 -11.13
N SER A 96 -1.65 1.00 -10.76
CA SER A 96 -2.13 -0.05 -11.65
C SER A 96 -2.90 0.50 -12.85
N LEU A 97 -3.78 1.47 -12.63
CA LEU A 97 -4.54 2.13 -13.68
C LEU A 97 -3.61 2.91 -14.62
N ARG A 98 -2.63 3.63 -14.07
CA ARG A 98 -1.62 4.33 -14.86
C ARG A 98 -0.82 3.37 -15.72
N ALA A 99 -0.31 2.28 -15.16
CA ALA A 99 0.46 1.28 -15.90
C ALA A 99 -0.33 0.64 -17.06
N ARG A 100 -1.65 0.50 -16.92
CA ARG A 100 -2.53 -0.01 -17.98
C ARG A 100 -2.86 1.02 -19.05
N ASN A 101 -2.98 2.29 -18.64
CA ASN A 101 -3.29 3.40 -19.53
C ASN A 101 -2.03 4.06 -20.12
N GLU A 102 -0.84 3.56 -19.77
CA GLU A 102 0.42 3.99 -20.36
C GLU A 102 0.45 3.55 -21.82
N ASN A 103 -0.01 4.44 -22.69
CA ASN A 103 0.32 4.38 -24.10
C ASN A 103 1.83 4.62 -24.24
N PRO A 104 2.57 3.77 -24.99
CA PRO A 104 3.97 4.03 -25.24
C PRO A 104 4.09 5.42 -25.87
N SER A 105 4.96 6.27 -25.30
CA SER A 105 5.17 7.59 -25.87
C SER A 105 5.63 7.46 -27.32
N LEU A 106 5.25 8.41 -28.19
CA LEU A 106 5.75 8.46 -29.57
C LEU A 106 7.28 8.31 -29.61
N ARG A 107 7.99 8.94 -28.66
CA ARG A 107 9.44 8.80 -28.48
C ARG A 107 9.88 7.35 -28.20
N THR A 108 9.20 6.64 -27.29
CA THR A 108 9.49 5.22 -27.00
C THR A 108 9.25 4.35 -28.24
N TRP A 109 8.23 4.66 -29.02
CA TRP A 109 7.89 3.94 -30.24
C TRP A 109 8.92 4.17 -31.36
N TYR A 110 9.28 5.43 -31.64
CA TYR A 110 10.31 5.76 -32.64
C TYR A 110 11.70 5.25 -32.25
N ASN A 111 12.06 5.30 -30.96
CA ASN A 111 13.32 4.71 -30.49
C ASN A 111 13.41 3.21 -30.79
N LYS A 112 12.31 2.47 -30.63
CA LYS A 112 12.28 1.04 -31.02
C LYS A 112 12.49 0.87 -32.51
N LEU A 113 11.83 1.67 -33.36
CA LEU A 113 12.01 1.58 -34.81
C LEU A 113 13.44 1.89 -35.28
N ILE A 114 14.11 2.85 -34.65
CA ILE A 114 15.50 3.19 -34.96
C ILE A 114 16.43 2.03 -34.57
N LEU A 115 16.23 1.43 -33.39
CA LEU A 115 17.02 0.29 -32.91
C LEU A 115 16.91 -0.94 -33.83
N PHE A 116 15.73 -1.18 -34.41
CA PHE A 116 15.50 -2.33 -35.31
C PHE A 116 15.85 -2.07 -36.78
N ARG A 117 16.21 -0.84 -37.17
CA ARG A 117 16.62 -0.53 -38.55
C ARG A 117 18.10 -0.84 -38.85
N GLY A 118 18.88 -1.20 -37.83
CA GLY A 118 20.32 -1.50 -37.95
C GLY A 118 20.69 -2.98 -37.77
N GLN A 119 19.71 -3.89 -37.75
CA GLN A 119 19.90 -5.35 -37.69
C GLN A 119 19.44 -6.02 -38.98
#